data_AF-A0A087TQA7-F1
#
_entry.id   AF-A0A087TQA7-F1
#
_cell.length_a   1.000
_cell.length_b   1.000
_cell.length_c   1.000
_cell.angle_alpha   90.00
_cell.angle_beta   90.00
_cell.angle_gamma   90.00
#
_symmetry.space_group_name_H-M   'P 1'
#
loop_
_entity.id
_entity.type
_entity.pdbx_description
1 polymer ?
#
loop_
_entity_poly.entity_id
_entity_poly.type
_entity_poly.pdbx_seq_one_letter_code
_entity_poly.pdbx_strand_id
1 'polypeptide(L)' 'MIELFDCNSTIKNRYQIFLIKPSLRALIQSSKVSIRTDDRGFLCMQYMIKIEGSQCCFVEYLCSPNISDDNE' A
#
# COMPACT_ATOMS: atom_id res chain seq x y z
N MET A 1 -14.57 -5.61 -3.79
CA MET A 1 -14.36 -6.29 -5.09
C MET A 1 -12.92 -6.05 -5.50
N ILE A 2 -12.20 -7.07 -5.96
CA ILE A 2 -10.84 -6.91 -6.50
C ILE A 2 -11.00 -6.55 -7.98
N GLU A 3 -10.40 -5.43 -8.41
CA GLU A 3 -10.45 -5.00 -9.82
C GLU A 3 -9.30 -5.58 -10.65
N LEU A 4 -8.12 -5.77 -10.04
CA LEU A 4 -6.93 -6.32 -10.67
C LEU A 4 -6.16 -7.15 -9.64
N PHE A 5 -5.69 -8.31 -10.06
CA PHE A 5 -4.81 -9.18 -9.28
C PHE A 5 -3.63 -9.60 -10.16
N ASP A 6 -2.44 -9.10 -9.86
CA ASP A 6 -1.21 -9.35 -10.61
C ASP A 6 -0.07 -9.68 -9.62
N CYS A 7 -0.05 -10.93 -9.18
CA CYS A 7 0.95 -11.46 -8.25
C CYS A 7 1.66 -12.64 -8.91
N ASN A 8 2.87 -12.40 -9.42
CA ASN A 8 3.64 -13.39 -10.19
C ASN A 8 4.50 -14.32 -9.32
N SER A 9 4.63 -14.01 -8.03
CA SER A 9 5.37 -14.82 -7.06
C SER A 9 4.77 -14.68 -5.66
N THR A 10 5.03 -15.66 -4.80
CA THR A 10 4.71 -15.57 -3.38
C THR A 10 5.72 -14.69 -2.68
N ILE A 11 5.24 -13.67 -1.97
CA ILE A 11 6.06 -12.72 -1.22
C ILE A 11 5.59 -12.65 0.24
N LYS A 12 6.52 -12.38 1.16
CA LYS A 12 6.22 -12.18 2.59
C LYS A 12 7.10 -11.07 3.15
N ASN A 13 6.49 -9.94 3.49
CA ASN A 13 7.15 -8.79 4.11
C ASN A 13 6.50 -8.49 5.47
N ARG A 14 7.30 -8.01 6.43
CA ARG A 14 6.85 -7.57 7.75
C ARG A 14 6.96 -6.06 7.82
N TYR A 15 6.03 -5.39 8.50
CA TYR A 15 6.04 -3.93 8.65
C TYR A 15 5.61 -3.54 10.06
N GLN A 16 6.13 -2.44 10.59
CA GLN A 16 5.65 -1.87 11.84
C GLN A 16 4.24 -1.31 11.65
N ILE A 17 3.25 -1.88 12.34
CA ILE A 17 1.84 -1.47 12.19
C ILE A 17 1.60 0.00 12.51
N PHE A 18 2.36 0.58 13.44
CA PHE A 18 2.23 2.00 13.79
C PHE A 18 2.70 2.92 12.65
N LEU A 19 3.61 2.44 11.77
CA LEU A 19 4.00 3.15 10.56
C LEU A 19 2.92 3.00 9.47
N ILE A 20 2.16 1.91 9.42
CA ILE A 20 1.08 1.76 8.43
C ILE A 20 -0.19 2.51 8.85
N LYS A 21 -0.51 2.53 10.15
CA LYS A 21 -1.78 3.04 10.68
C LYS A 21 -2.22 4.43 10.16
N PRO A 22 -1.34 5.42 9.92
CA PRO A 22 -1.72 6.71 9.34
C PRO A 22 -2.31 6.62 7.93
N SER A 23 -1.91 5.62 7.13
CA SER A 23 -2.39 5.43 5.75
C SER A 23 -3.90 5.14 5.69
N LEU A 24 -4.47 4.65 6.79
CA LEU A 24 -5.92 4.39 6.91
C LEU A 24 -6.76 5.66 6.67
N ARG A 25 -6.22 6.85 6.97
CA ARG A 25 -6.92 8.12 6.68
C ARG A 25 -7.14 8.31 5.18
N ALA A 26 -6.15 7.96 4.35
CA ALA A 26 -6.28 7.99 2.91
C ALA A 26 -7.18 6.85 2.40
N LEU A 27 -7.10 5.66 3.01
CA LEU A 27 -7.97 4.53 2.68
C LEU A 27 -9.46 4.87 2.82
N ILE A 28 -9.85 5.50 3.94
CA ILE A 28 -11.24 5.86 4.22
C ILE A 28 -11.82 6.81 3.16
N GLN A 29 -11.01 7.70 2.60
CA GLN A 29 -11.42 8.66 1.56
C GLN A 29 -11.26 8.10 0.13
N SER A 30 -10.59 6.96 -0.02
CA SER A 30 -10.27 6.41 -1.32
C SER A 30 -11.46 5.68 -1.95
N SER A 31 -11.61 5.86 -3.26
CA SER A 31 -12.51 5.06 -4.09
C SER A 31 -11.86 3.76 -4.56
N LYS A 32 -10.53 3.76 -4.70
CA LYS A 32 -9.72 2.60 -5.07
C LYS A 32 -8.37 2.69 -4.35
N VAL A 33 -7.78 1.54 -4.09
CA VAL A 33 -6.40 1.43 -3.59
C VAL A 33 -5.64 0.43 -4.45
N SER A 34 -4.43 0.80 -4.86
CA SER A 34 -3.43 -0.12 -5.44
C SER A 34 -2.40 -0.43 -4.37
N ILE A 35 -2.10 -1.72 -4.19
CA ILE A 35 -1.11 -2.23 -3.23
C ILE A 35 -0.03 -2.93 -4.04
N ARG A 36 1.22 -2.50 -3.88
CA ARG A 36 2.38 -3.04 -4.61
C ARG A 36 3.55 -3.21 -3.66
N THR A 37 4.43 -4.14 -3.99
CA THR A 37 5.73 -4.28 -3.36
C THR A 37 6.81 -4.39 -4.41
N ASP A 38 7.99 -3.88 -4.13
CA ASP A 38 9.18 -4.14 -4.95
C ASP A 38 9.96 -5.37 -4.48
N ASP A 39 11.05 -5.67 -5.18
CA ASP A 39 12.00 -6.75 -4.90
C ASP A 39 12.72 -6.60 -3.54
N ARG A 40 12.79 -5.38 -3.02
CA ARG A 40 13.37 -5.06 -1.70
C ARG A 40 12.33 -5.14 -0.57
N GLY A 41 11.06 -5.39 -0.89
CA GLY A 41 9.97 -5.48 0.08
C GLY A 41 9.38 -4.14 0.51
N PHE A 42 9.68 -3.03 -0.17
CA PHE A 42 9.01 -1.75 0.10
C PHE A 42 7.53 -1.84 -0.27
N LEU A 43 6.66 -1.48 0.66
CA LEU A 43 5.23 -1.37 0.44
C LEU A 43 4.89 -0.02 -0.17
N CYS A 44 4.15 -0.03 -1.27
CA CYS A 44 3.51 1.13 -1.86
C CYS A 44 1.99 0.94 -1.83
N MET A 45 1.28 1.85 -1.16
CA MET A 45 -0.18 1.95 -1.23
C MET A 45 -0.55 3.27 -1.91
N GLN A 46 -1.24 3.18 -3.05
CA GLN A 46 -1.67 4.34 -3.82
C GLN A 46 -3.19 4.44 -3.78
N TYR A 47 -3.69 5.52 -3.19
CA TYR A 47 -5.11 5.77 -2.94
C TYR A 47 -5.66 6.74 -3.97
N MET A 48 -6.67 6.34 -4.73
CA MET A 48 -7.40 7.21 -5.65
C MET A 48 -8.58 7.84 -4.90
N ILE A 49 -8.53 9.14 -4.64
CA ILE A 49 -9.58 9.91 -3.98
C ILE A 49 -10.37 10.64 -5.05
N LYS A 50 -11.68 10.39 -5.12
CA LYS A 50 -12.58 11.12 -6.03
C LYS A 50 -12.88 12.49 -5.42
N ILE A 51 -12.80 13.52 -6.26
CA ILE A 51 -13.22 14.88 -5.92
C ILE A 51 -14.53 15.15 -6.66
N GLU A 52 -15.23 16.23 -6.30
CA GLU A 52 -16.42 16.68 -7.01
C GLU A 52 -16.20 16.72 -8.54
N GLY A 53 -17.19 16.20 -9.28
CA GLY A 53 -17.11 16.04 -10.73
C GLY A 53 -16.36 14.77 -11.17
N SER A 54 -15.52 14.90 -12.20
CA SER A 54 -14.74 13.80 -12.81
C SER A 54 -13.25 13.85 -12.46
N GLN A 55 -12.86 14.67 -11.49
CA GLN A 55 -11.47 14.79 -11.06
C GLN A 55 -11.12 13.76 -9.98
N CYS A 56 -9.85 13.40 -9.92
CA CYS A 56 -9.32 12.58 -8.83
C CYS A 56 -7.95 13.11 -8.39
N CYS A 57 -7.65 12.88 -7.11
CA CYS A 57 -6.32 13.07 -6.54
C CYS A 57 -5.78 11.74 -6.04
N PHE A 58 -4.47 11.68 -5.87
CA PHE A 58 -3.78 10.51 -5.39
C PHE A 58 -2.99 10.81 -4.12
N VAL A 59 -3.06 9.88 -3.18
CA VAL A 59 -2.14 9.83 -2.04
C VAL A 59 -1.29 8.59 -2.20
N GLU A 60 0.02 8.72 -2.10
CA GLU A 60 0.95 7.60 -2.12
C GLU A 60 1.59 7.43 -0.74
N TYR A 61 1.57 6.20 -0.25
CA TYR A 61 2.14 5.83 1.04
C TYR A 61 3.22 4.78 0.82
N LEU A 62 4.45 5.15 1.16
CA LEU A 62 5.62 4.29 1.06
C LEU A 62 6.03 3.83 2.46
N CYS A 63 6.23 2.53 2.66
CA CYS A 63 6.67 1.97 3.93
C CYS A 63 7.79 0.97 3.70
N SER A 64 8.93 1.20 4.38
CA SER A 64 10.03 0.24 4.41
C SER A 64 9.60 -1.03 5.14
N PRO A 65 10.01 -2.22 4.67
CA PRO A 65 9.83 -3.44 5.46
C PRO A 65 10.65 -3.35 6.75
N ASN A 66 10.23 -4.13 7.73
CA ASN A 66 11.03 -4.44 8.90
C ASN A 66 12.23 -5.27 8.45
N ILE A 67 13.43 -4.81 8.78
CA ILE A 67 14.62 -5.63 8.73
C ILE A 67 14.52 -6.55 9.94
N SER A 68 14.07 -7.77 9.72
CA SER A 68 14.30 -8.85 10.66
C SER A 68 15.56 -9.55 10.20
N ASP A 69 16.57 -9.60 11.06
CA ASP A 69 17.67 -10.53 10.90
C ASP A 69 17.06 -11.94 10.99
N ASP A 70 16.77 -12.58 9.86
CA ASP A 70 16.44 -14.01 9.80
C ASP A 70 17.75 -14.83 10.06
N ASN A 71 18.43 -14.52 11.17
CA ASN A 71 19.52 -15.25 11.80
C ASN A 71 19.05 -15.71 13.20
N GLU A 72 18.00 -16.54 13.25
CA GLU A 72 17.75 -17.48 14.34
C GLU A 72 17.43 -18.86 13.76
#